data_AF-K0NSL7-F1
#
_entry.id   AF-K0NSL7-F1
#
_cell.length_a   1.000
_cell.length_b   1.000
_cell.length_c   1.000
_cell.angle_alpha   90.00
_cell.angle_beta   90.00
_cell.angle_gamma   90.00
#
_symmetry.space_group_name_H-M   'P 1'
#
loop_
_entity.id
_entity.type
_entity.pdbx_description
1 polymer ?
#
loop_
_entity_poly.entity_id
_entity_poly.type
_entity_poly.pdbx_seq_one_letter_code
_entity_poly.pdbx_strand_id
1 'polypeptide(L)'
;MRRFFNFIKDLLIAAILAAVALNYQDQLKTLAYDVSGEVSAFLTEKGIQTGNLGLSDGTILETKATKTTKNTTGYTWKKPTATVYVNLKQADLYNATINAMAAWNQTGAFTFKQTKNRKKAQIVVTTASKSDGAAGLTTYKYYSGIRSLYSAKVALNTYYLENSYYNYTQARIVNTVEHELGHAIGLDHRRGVTVMYPTGSIYSIQPKDVALVKKIYKGRH
;
A
#
# COMPACT_ATOMS: atom_id res chain seq x y z
N MET A 1 -29.34 41.80 -29.24
CA MET A 1 -28.88 41.51 -27.85
C MET A 1 -29.09 40.05 -27.41
N ARG A 2 -30.29 39.47 -27.53
CA ARG A 2 -30.59 38.09 -27.07
C ARG A 2 -29.68 36.99 -27.67
N ARG A 3 -29.27 37.11 -28.93
CA ARG A 3 -28.35 36.17 -29.61
C ARG A 3 -26.90 36.24 -29.10
N PHE A 4 -26.46 37.42 -28.66
CA PHE A 4 -25.12 37.63 -28.09
C PHE A 4 -25.00 37.04 -26.67
N PHE A 5 -26.06 37.17 -25.86
CA PHE A 5 -26.13 36.53 -24.55
C PHE A 5 -26.20 35.00 -24.62
N ASN A 6 -26.87 34.44 -25.63
CA ASN A 6 -26.88 33.00 -25.85
C ASN A 6 -25.49 32.49 -26.27
N PHE A 7 -24.78 33.23 -27.14
CA PHE A 7 -23.41 32.90 -27.52
C PHE A 7 -22.44 32.88 -26.32
N ILE A 8 -22.52 33.87 -25.43
CA ILE A 8 -21.71 33.91 -24.20
C ILE A 8 -22.06 32.76 -23.25
N LYS A 9 -23.35 32.42 -23.11
CA LYS A 9 -23.81 31.30 -22.29
C LYS A 9 -23.28 29.96 -22.82
N ASP A 10 -23.33 29.75 -24.13
CA ASP A 10 -22.85 28.51 -24.75
C ASP A 10 -21.32 28.36 -24.63
N LEU A 11 -20.58 29.48 -24.71
CA LEU A 11 -19.14 29.51 -24.52
C LEU A 11 -18.74 29.21 -23.06
N LEU A 12 -19.51 29.70 -22.08
CA LEU A 12 -19.36 29.37 -20.66
C LEU A 12 -19.63 27.89 -20.38
N ILE A 13 -20.66 27.32 -20.99
CA ILE A 13 -20.97 25.88 -20.86
C ILE A 13 -19.85 25.03 -21.46
N ALA A 14 -19.31 25.40 -22.62
CA ALA A 14 -18.19 24.71 -23.24
C ALA A 14 -16.91 24.80 -22.38
N ALA A 15 -16.63 25.95 -21.77
CA ALA A 15 -15.51 26.12 -20.85
C ALA A 15 -15.66 25.27 -19.58
N ILE A 16 -16.89 25.15 -19.04
CA ILE A 16 -17.20 24.27 -17.90
C ILE A 16 -17.01 22.81 -18.29
N LEU A 17 -17.50 22.38 -19.46
CA LEU A 17 -17.31 21.00 -19.95
C LEU A 17 -15.82 20.67 -20.19
N ALA A 18 -15.03 21.63 -20.68
CA ALA A 18 -13.60 21.47 -20.84
C ALA A 18 -12.85 21.41 -19.49
N ALA A 19 -13.20 22.25 -18.52
CA ALA A 19 -12.64 22.20 -17.17
C ALA A 19 -13.00 20.89 -16.44
N VAL A 20 -14.22 20.41 -16.63
CA VAL A 20 -14.68 19.08 -16.18
C VAL A 20 -13.82 18.00 -16.85
N ALA A 21 -13.69 17.99 -18.18
CA ALA A 21 -12.88 17.01 -18.90
C ALA A 21 -11.39 17.00 -18.48
N LEU A 22 -10.79 18.17 -18.20
CA LEU A 22 -9.42 18.28 -17.68
C LEU A 22 -9.30 17.71 -16.26
N ASN A 23 -10.30 17.92 -15.39
CA ASN A 23 -10.35 17.28 -14.06
C ASN A 23 -10.51 15.76 -14.12
N TYR A 24 -11.12 15.21 -15.18
CA TYR A 24 -11.28 13.77 -15.38
C TYR A 24 -10.12 13.14 -16.17
N GLN A 25 -9.27 13.92 -16.84
CA GLN A 25 -8.18 13.39 -17.65
C GLN A 25 -7.14 12.64 -16.80
N ASP A 26 -6.86 13.14 -15.59
CA ASP A 26 -5.95 12.46 -14.67
C ASP A 26 -6.58 11.20 -14.08
N GLN A 27 -7.88 11.21 -13.77
CA GLN A 27 -8.62 10.00 -13.34
C GLN A 27 -8.67 8.93 -14.44
N LEU A 28 -8.82 9.33 -15.71
CA LEU A 28 -8.80 8.41 -16.85
C LEU A 28 -7.41 7.84 -17.12
N LYS A 29 -6.34 8.62 -16.94
CA LYS A 29 -4.95 8.12 -17.02
C LYS A 29 -4.62 7.17 -15.87
N THR A 30 -5.05 7.49 -14.65
CA THR A 30 -4.90 6.59 -13.49
C THR A 30 -5.68 5.29 -13.70
N LEU A 31 -6.91 5.35 -14.22
CA LEU A 31 -7.71 4.17 -14.54
C LEU A 31 -7.05 3.31 -15.63
N ALA A 32 -6.50 3.92 -16.68
CA ALA A 32 -5.80 3.19 -17.75
C ALA A 32 -4.53 2.49 -17.24
N TYR A 33 -3.79 3.13 -16.33
CA TYR A 33 -2.63 2.53 -15.68
C TYR A 33 -3.02 1.39 -14.72
N ASP A 34 -4.06 1.59 -13.91
CA ASP A 34 -4.59 0.58 -12.98
C ASP A 34 -5.11 -0.66 -13.73
N VAL A 35 -5.82 -0.49 -14.84
CA VAL A 35 -6.28 -1.58 -15.70
C VAL A 35 -5.09 -2.34 -16.32
N SER A 36 -4.05 -1.64 -16.76
CA SER A 36 -2.85 -2.29 -17.29
C SER A 36 -2.13 -3.15 -16.24
N GLY A 37 -2.05 -2.68 -14.98
CA GLY A 37 -1.48 -3.41 -13.87
C GLY A 37 -2.33 -4.61 -13.43
N GLU A 38 -3.66 -4.47 -13.39
CA GLU A 38 -4.60 -5.55 -13.08
C GLU A 38 -4.53 -6.67 -14.13
N VAL A 39 -4.41 -6.32 -15.41
CA VAL A 39 -4.26 -7.30 -16.51
C VAL A 39 -2.92 -8.03 -16.42
N SER A 40 -1.81 -7.32 -16.19
CA SER A 40 -0.50 -7.97 -16.03
C SER A 40 -0.44 -8.90 -14.82
N ALA A 41 -1.06 -8.51 -13.70
CA ALA A 41 -1.13 -9.35 -12.50
C ALA A 41 -2.02 -10.59 -12.72
N PHE A 42 -3.16 -10.45 -13.38
CA PHE A 42 -4.06 -11.56 -13.70
C PHE A 42 -3.43 -12.57 -14.66
N LEU A 43 -2.70 -12.10 -15.68
CA LEU A 43 -1.97 -12.96 -16.61
C LEU A 43 -0.84 -13.73 -15.91
N THR A 44 -0.18 -13.09 -14.95
CA THR A 44 0.85 -13.73 -14.10
C THR A 44 0.24 -14.77 -13.16
N GLU A 45 -0.90 -14.48 -12.53
CA GLU A 45 -1.63 -15.40 -11.63
C GLU A 45 -2.20 -16.62 -12.36
N LYS A 46 -2.61 -16.45 -13.62
CA LYS A 46 -3.07 -17.54 -14.49
C LYS A 46 -1.94 -18.28 -15.21
N GLY A 47 -0.69 -17.93 -14.95
CA GLY A 47 0.49 -18.62 -15.49
C GLY A 47 0.70 -18.41 -17.00
N ILE A 48 0.08 -17.40 -17.60
CA ILE A 48 0.23 -17.09 -19.02
C ILE A 48 1.47 -16.20 -19.18
N GLN A 49 2.61 -16.83 -19.49
CA GLN A 49 3.81 -16.11 -19.93
C GLN A 49 3.78 -15.93 -21.45
N THR A 50 3.97 -14.70 -21.90
CA THR A 50 4.18 -14.39 -23.31
C THR A 50 5.58 -14.86 -23.73
N GLY A 51 5.69 -16.14 -24.15
CA GLY A 51 6.80 -16.80 -24.88
C GLY A 51 8.20 -16.72 -24.25
N ASN A 52 8.84 -17.80 -23.80
CA ASN A 52 9.21 -18.98 -24.58
C ASN A 52 9.06 -20.30 -23.80
N LEU A 53 8.71 -21.34 -24.56
CA LEU A 53 8.45 -22.73 -24.17
C LEU A 53 9.68 -23.43 -23.55
N GLY A 54 9.46 -24.18 -22.47
CA GLY A 54 10.45 -25.10 -21.90
C GLY A 54 9.88 -25.87 -20.72
N LEU A 55 9.33 -27.05 -21.00
CA LEU A 55 8.91 -28.03 -20.00
C LEU A 55 10.15 -28.82 -19.52
N SER A 56 10.40 -28.87 -18.21
CA SER A 56 10.96 -30.07 -17.59
C SER A 56 10.61 -30.16 -16.10
N ASP A 57 10.13 -31.35 -15.76
CA ASP A 57 9.79 -31.88 -14.45
C ASP A 57 11.01 -31.97 -13.52
N GLY A 58 10.80 -31.86 -12.21
CA GLY A 58 11.86 -31.90 -11.22
C GLY A 58 11.37 -31.64 -9.80
N THR A 59 10.84 -32.68 -9.17
CA THR A 59 10.56 -32.74 -7.73
C THR A 59 11.84 -32.45 -6.94
N ILE A 60 11.88 -31.38 -6.12
CA ILE A 60 12.95 -31.18 -5.13
C ILE A 60 12.34 -30.81 -3.77
N LEU A 61 12.56 -31.70 -2.80
CA LEU A 61 12.38 -31.47 -1.38
C LEU A 61 13.41 -30.44 -0.92
N GLU A 62 12.98 -29.25 -0.48
CA GLU A 62 13.90 -28.24 0.06
C GLU A 62 13.52 -27.70 1.45
N THR A 63 14.52 -27.87 2.31
CA THR A 63 14.82 -27.32 3.63
C THR A 63 14.42 -25.85 3.85
N LYS A 64 14.21 -25.48 5.13
CA LYS A 64 13.85 -24.15 5.69
C LYS A 64 14.41 -22.93 4.90
N ALA A 65 13.76 -22.54 3.82
CA ALA A 65 14.12 -21.36 3.04
C ALA A 65 13.46 -20.09 3.63
N THR A 66 14.28 -19.08 3.94
CA THR A 66 13.84 -17.69 4.14
C THR A 66 13.55 -17.09 2.77
N LYS A 67 12.30 -16.78 2.46
CA LYS A 67 11.90 -16.09 1.21
C LYS A 67 11.48 -14.66 1.51
N THR A 68 11.82 -13.73 0.62
CA THR A 68 11.34 -12.34 0.63
C THR A 68 10.28 -12.22 -0.46
N THR A 69 9.05 -11.89 -0.09
CA THR A 69 7.92 -11.72 -1.02
C THR A 69 7.31 -10.32 -0.88
N LYS A 70 6.55 -9.89 -1.90
CA LYS A 70 5.75 -8.65 -1.90
C LYS A 70 4.29 -8.88 -1.49
N ASN A 71 3.89 -10.13 -1.26
CA ASN A 71 2.54 -10.47 -0.81
C ASN A 71 2.64 -11.37 0.44
N THR A 72 1.81 -11.08 1.44
CA THR A 72 1.77 -11.80 2.72
C THR A 72 0.72 -12.89 2.78
N THR A 73 -0.12 -13.12 1.78
CA THR A 73 -1.36 -13.92 1.94
C THR A 73 -1.21 -15.13 2.88
N GLY A 74 -1.70 -14.96 4.11
CA GLY A 74 -1.70 -15.96 5.18
C GLY A 74 -0.37 -16.20 5.92
N TYR A 75 0.58 -15.25 5.90
CA TYR A 75 1.73 -15.14 6.80
C TYR A 75 1.44 -14.07 7.86
N THR A 76 1.65 -14.38 9.14
CA THR A 76 1.25 -13.49 10.25
C THR A 76 2.28 -13.46 11.36
N TRP A 77 2.23 -12.42 12.19
CA TRP A 77 2.94 -12.43 13.48
C TRP A 77 2.35 -13.48 14.43
N LYS A 78 3.16 -13.95 15.39
CA LYS A 78 2.69 -14.90 16.42
C LYS A 78 1.57 -14.32 17.29
N LYS A 79 1.59 -13.01 17.52
CA LYS A 79 0.64 -12.26 18.34
C LYS A 79 0.15 -11.05 17.54
N PRO A 80 -1.02 -10.46 17.86
CA PRO A 80 -1.48 -9.20 17.27
C PRO A 80 -0.68 -7.99 17.80
N THR A 81 0.65 -8.12 17.89
CA THR A 81 1.55 -7.04 18.28
C THR A 81 2.90 -7.18 17.60
N ALA A 82 3.51 -6.05 17.26
CA ALA A 82 4.86 -5.99 16.73
C ALA A 82 5.63 -4.77 17.24
N THR A 83 6.93 -4.95 17.49
CA THR A 83 7.83 -3.83 17.78
C THR A 83 8.27 -3.13 16.49
N VAL A 84 8.25 -1.80 16.49
CA VAL A 84 8.57 -0.96 15.32
C VAL A 84 9.75 -0.05 15.61
N TYR A 85 10.80 -0.11 14.79
CA TYR A 85 11.88 0.87 14.78
C TYR A 85 11.67 1.84 13.61
N VAL A 86 11.51 3.13 13.93
CA VAL A 86 11.27 4.19 12.95
C VAL A 86 12.61 4.86 12.62
N ASN A 87 13.18 4.51 11.47
CA ASN A 87 14.43 5.05 10.95
C ASN A 87 14.15 6.13 9.88
N LEU A 88 13.53 7.23 10.31
CA LEU A 88 13.17 8.35 9.44
C LEU A 88 13.81 9.63 9.98
N LYS A 89 14.42 10.42 9.10
CA LYS A 89 15.01 11.71 9.46
C LYS A 89 14.03 12.86 9.24
N GLN A 90 13.07 12.67 8.34
CA GLN A 90 12.12 13.70 7.96
C GLN A 90 10.93 13.71 8.91
N ALA A 91 10.68 14.88 9.50
CA ALA A 91 9.69 15.06 10.55
C ALA A 91 8.28 14.65 10.09
N ASP A 92 7.90 15.00 8.87
CA ASP A 92 6.56 14.72 8.34
C ASP A 92 6.31 13.22 8.17
N LEU A 93 7.29 12.48 7.64
CA LEU A 93 7.21 11.02 7.51
C LEU A 93 7.27 10.32 8.87
N TYR A 94 8.10 10.83 9.79
CA TYR A 94 8.15 10.33 11.17
C TYR A 94 6.79 10.50 11.86
N ASN A 95 6.23 11.71 11.85
CA ASN A 95 4.95 12.02 12.46
C ASN A 95 3.81 11.23 11.82
N ALA A 96 3.80 11.09 10.49
CA ALA A 96 2.84 10.25 9.80
C ALA A 96 2.92 8.78 10.24
N THR A 97 4.14 8.26 10.46
CA THR A 97 4.35 6.90 10.96
C THR A 97 3.83 6.72 12.38
N ILE A 98 4.08 7.68 13.27
CA ILE A 98 3.56 7.65 14.64
C ILE A 98 2.03 7.70 14.64
N ASN A 99 1.43 8.58 13.81
CA ASN A 99 -0.02 8.71 13.68
C ASN A 99 -0.66 7.42 13.14
N ALA A 100 -0.10 6.82 12.08
CA ALA A 100 -0.60 5.59 11.50
C ALA A 100 -0.52 4.40 12.49
N MET A 101 0.58 4.30 13.25
CA MET A 101 0.69 3.32 14.34
C MET A 101 -0.38 3.54 15.41
N ALA A 102 -0.61 4.79 15.82
CA ALA A 102 -1.64 5.14 16.80
C ALA A 102 -3.05 4.82 16.29
N ALA A 103 -3.35 5.12 15.02
CA ALA A 103 -4.63 4.84 14.39
C ALA A 103 -4.93 3.34 14.39
N TRP A 104 -3.98 2.50 13.95
CA TRP A 104 -4.11 1.04 14.03
C TRP A 104 -4.28 0.55 15.47
N ASN A 105 -3.50 1.07 16.42
CA ASN A 105 -3.58 0.71 17.84
C ASN A 105 -4.96 1.02 18.43
N GLN A 106 -5.55 2.16 18.09
CA GLN A 106 -6.86 2.61 18.58
C GLN A 106 -7.99 1.67 18.13
N THR A 107 -7.84 0.97 17.00
CA THR A 107 -8.83 0.00 16.53
C THR A 107 -8.94 -1.26 17.41
N GLY A 108 -7.91 -1.53 18.23
CA GLY A 108 -7.78 -2.74 19.03
C GLY A 108 -7.58 -4.03 18.22
N ALA A 109 -7.37 -3.94 16.89
CA ALA A 109 -7.14 -5.13 16.05
C ALA A 109 -5.67 -5.59 16.05
N PHE A 110 -4.72 -4.66 16.18
CA PHE A 110 -3.29 -4.92 16.25
C PHE A 110 -2.60 -3.84 17.08
N THR A 111 -1.48 -4.19 17.74
CA THR A 111 -0.71 -3.24 18.57
C THR A 111 0.73 -3.10 18.08
N PHE A 112 1.04 -1.97 17.46
CA PHE A 112 2.40 -1.52 17.18
C PHE A 112 3.02 -0.85 18.40
N LYS A 113 4.25 -1.26 18.76
CA LYS A 113 5.02 -0.69 19.87
C LYS A 113 6.32 -0.11 19.37
N GLN A 114 6.51 1.20 19.47
CA GLN A 114 7.77 1.81 19.07
C GLN A 114 8.93 1.30 19.95
N THR A 115 10.08 1.03 19.35
CA THR A 115 11.32 0.72 20.04
C THR A 115 12.46 1.59 19.51
N LYS A 116 13.39 1.97 20.38
CA LYS A 116 14.65 2.64 19.99
C LYS A 116 15.74 1.63 19.58
N ASN A 117 15.52 0.34 19.84
CA ASN A 117 16.50 -0.71 19.55
C ASN A 117 16.15 -1.42 18.24
N ARG A 118 16.86 -1.05 17.15
CA ARG A 118 16.71 -1.67 15.83
C ARG A 118 16.83 -3.20 15.84
N LYS A 119 17.72 -3.77 16.67
CA LYS A 119 17.93 -5.24 16.72
C LYS A 119 16.75 -5.98 17.35
N LYS A 120 15.91 -5.28 18.14
CA LYS A 120 14.71 -5.84 18.78
C LYS A 120 13.43 -5.52 18.00
N ALA A 121 13.53 -4.86 16.84
CA ALA A 121 12.39 -4.47 16.04
C ALA A 121 11.96 -5.61 15.12
N GLN A 122 10.67 -5.91 15.13
CA GLN A 122 10.04 -6.81 14.16
C GLN A 122 9.77 -6.08 12.84
N ILE A 123 9.41 -4.81 12.92
CA ILE A 123 9.14 -3.95 11.77
C ILE A 123 10.15 -2.81 11.76
N VAL A 124 10.77 -2.55 10.61
CA VAL A 124 11.61 -1.38 10.40
C VAL A 124 10.94 -0.47 9.38
N VAL A 125 10.65 0.76 9.78
CA VAL A 125 10.20 1.82 8.87
C VAL A 125 11.43 2.62 8.46
N THR A 126 11.62 2.83 7.16
CA THR A 126 12.77 3.54 6.59
C THR A 126 12.36 4.28 5.32
N THR A 127 13.22 5.13 4.79
CA THR A 127 13.01 5.73 3.46
C THR A 127 13.56 4.86 2.34
N ALA A 128 13.02 5.07 1.14
CA ALA A 128 13.60 4.74 -0.15
C ALA A 128 13.44 5.95 -1.08
N SER A 129 14.16 5.96 -2.20
CA SER A 129 14.03 7.02 -3.21
C SER A 129 14.21 6.41 -4.59
N LYS A 130 13.10 5.95 -5.19
CA LYS A 130 13.09 5.33 -6.51
C LYS A 130 11.88 5.83 -7.30
N SER A 131 12.04 6.08 -8.60
CA SER A 131 10.93 6.42 -9.48
C SER A 131 10.29 5.14 -10.06
N ASP A 132 9.66 4.34 -9.20
CA ASP A 132 9.11 3.02 -9.54
C ASP A 132 7.57 2.93 -9.45
N GLY A 133 6.90 4.07 -9.30
CA GLY A 133 5.44 4.22 -9.21
C GLY A 133 4.87 3.95 -7.82
N ALA A 134 5.68 3.57 -6.83
CA ALA A 134 5.22 3.17 -5.51
C ALA A 134 5.59 4.22 -4.44
N ALA A 135 4.58 4.84 -3.81
CA ALA A 135 4.79 5.79 -2.71
C ALA A 135 5.26 5.11 -1.41
N GLY A 136 4.99 3.81 -1.28
CA GLY A 136 5.46 2.95 -0.22
C GLY A 136 5.73 1.53 -0.74
N LEU A 137 6.53 0.78 0.00
CA LEU A 137 6.71 -0.65 -0.25
C LEU A 137 6.98 -1.40 1.04
N THR A 138 6.17 -2.42 1.29
CA THR A 138 6.38 -3.36 2.38
C THR A 138 6.96 -4.67 1.87
N THR A 139 7.99 -5.14 2.57
CA THR A 139 8.64 -6.45 2.32
C THR A 139 8.74 -7.21 3.62
N TYR A 140 8.79 -8.54 3.56
CA TYR A 140 8.75 -9.39 4.74
C TYR A 140 9.74 -10.53 4.67
N LYS A 141 10.03 -11.09 5.84
CA LYS A 141 10.72 -12.36 6.01
C LYS A 141 9.89 -13.26 6.92
N TYR A 142 9.81 -14.52 6.55
CA TYR A 142 8.94 -15.48 7.21
C TYR A 142 9.54 -16.89 7.25
N TYR A 143 9.01 -17.69 8.17
CA TYR A 143 9.21 -19.13 8.21
C TYR A 143 8.06 -19.81 7.46
N SER A 144 8.38 -20.41 6.30
CA SER A 144 7.38 -21.01 5.40
C SER A 144 6.54 -22.10 6.07
N GLY A 145 7.19 -23.04 6.77
CA GLY A 145 6.53 -24.22 7.36
C GLY A 145 5.48 -23.92 8.43
N ILE A 146 5.55 -22.76 9.10
CA ILE A 146 4.58 -22.34 10.12
C ILE A 146 3.86 -21.04 9.75
N ARG A 147 4.06 -20.55 8.53
CA ARG A 147 3.50 -19.31 7.98
C ARG A 147 3.63 -18.11 8.95
N SER A 148 4.80 -17.97 9.56
CA SER A 148 5.04 -16.98 10.61
C SER A 148 6.00 -15.89 10.16
N LEU A 149 5.58 -14.64 10.28
CA LEU A 149 6.43 -13.46 10.07
C LEU A 149 7.43 -13.34 11.22
N TYR A 150 8.68 -13.02 10.88
CA TYR A 150 9.69 -12.66 11.88
C TYR A 150 10.37 -11.31 11.58
N SER A 151 10.19 -10.75 10.39
CA SER A 151 10.64 -9.40 10.07
C SER A 151 9.78 -8.78 8.96
N ALA A 152 9.53 -7.48 9.05
CA ALA A 152 9.02 -6.68 7.94
C ALA A 152 9.80 -5.36 7.81
N LYS A 153 9.87 -4.84 6.59
CA LYS A 153 10.43 -3.54 6.27
C LYS A 153 9.38 -2.75 5.50
N VAL A 154 9.02 -1.58 6.04
CA VAL A 154 8.21 -0.56 5.37
C VAL A 154 9.16 0.49 4.84
N ALA A 155 9.20 0.66 3.52
CA ALA A 155 9.98 1.69 2.86
C ALA A 155 9.06 2.80 2.34
N LEU A 156 9.20 4.01 2.87
CA LEU A 156 8.46 5.19 2.43
C LEU A 156 9.26 5.90 1.34
N ASN A 157 8.65 6.12 0.17
CA ASN A 157 9.37 6.60 -1.00
C ASN A 157 9.38 8.13 -1.07
N THR A 158 10.51 8.73 -0.69
CA THR A 158 10.69 10.19 -0.63
C THR A 158 10.61 10.84 -2.01
N TYR A 159 10.90 10.08 -3.08
CA TYR A 159 10.75 10.56 -4.46
C TYR A 159 9.31 11.02 -4.76
N TYR A 160 8.32 10.39 -4.15
CA TYR A 160 6.90 10.74 -4.29
C TYR A 160 6.37 11.57 -3.12
N LEU A 161 6.69 11.15 -1.89
CA LEU A 161 6.06 11.70 -0.68
C LEU A 161 6.57 13.09 -0.29
N GLU A 162 7.78 13.47 -0.68
CA GLU A 162 8.40 14.77 -0.33
C GLU A 162 8.50 15.72 -1.54
N ASN A 163 8.16 15.23 -2.74
CA ASN A 163 8.21 16.02 -3.96
C ASN A 163 6.85 16.69 -4.21
N SER A 164 6.86 18.03 -4.16
CA SER A 164 5.67 18.86 -4.34
C SER A 164 4.94 18.63 -5.67
N TYR A 165 5.64 18.14 -6.71
CA TYR A 165 5.04 17.77 -7.99
C TYR A 165 3.91 16.74 -7.85
N TYR A 166 4.05 15.78 -6.92
CA TYR A 166 3.04 14.73 -6.69
C TYR A 166 1.95 15.13 -5.69
N ASN A 167 2.09 16.33 -5.08
CA ASN A 167 1.11 16.98 -4.24
C ASN A 167 0.46 16.05 -3.18
N TYR A 168 1.31 15.31 -2.45
CA TYR A 168 0.86 14.53 -1.31
C TYR A 168 0.52 15.47 -0.15
N THR A 169 -0.74 15.48 0.26
CA THR A 169 -1.15 16.14 1.50
C THR A 169 -0.69 15.32 2.70
N GLN A 170 -0.58 15.94 3.87
CA GLN A 170 -0.22 15.22 5.10
C GLN A 170 -1.16 14.04 5.37
N ALA A 171 -2.45 14.18 5.09
CA ALA A 171 -3.43 13.08 5.21
C ALA A 171 -3.11 11.93 4.25
N ARG A 172 -2.73 12.21 3.00
CA ARG A 172 -2.32 11.16 2.03
C ARG A 172 -1.02 10.48 2.45
N ILE A 173 -0.07 11.22 3.06
CA ILE A 173 1.14 10.62 3.62
C ILE A 173 0.76 9.65 4.75
N VAL A 174 -0.10 10.06 5.69
CA VAL A 174 -0.61 9.18 6.76
C VAL A 174 -1.27 7.93 6.17
N ASN A 175 -2.19 8.08 5.21
CA ASN A 175 -2.83 6.96 4.54
C ASN A 175 -1.83 6.00 3.88
N THR A 176 -0.77 6.52 3.26
CA THR A 176 0.32 5.68 2.71
C THR A 176 0.95 4.84 3.82
N VAL A 177 1.27 5.44 4.98
CA VAL A 177 1.89 4.68 6.07
C VAL A 177 0.89 3.70 6.69
N GLU A 178 -0.39 4.05 6.82
CA GLU A 178 -1.43 3.13 7.28
C GLU A 178 -1.57 1.92 6.37
N HIS A 179 -1.51 2.12 5.05
CA HIS A 179 -1.53 1.08 4.03
C HIS A 179 -0.33 0.14 4.16
N GLU A 180 0.88 0.68 4.20
CA GLU A 180 2.10 -0.13 4.36
C GLU A 180 2.14 -0.88 5.69
N LEU A 181 1.67 -0.26 6.78
CA LEU A 181 1.52 -0.96 8.06
C LEU A 181 0.45 -2.05 7.98
N GLY A 182 -0.61 -1.85 7.19
CA GLY A 182 -1.61 -2.87 6.87
C GLY A 182 -0.99 -4.10 6.21
N HIS A 183 -0.13 -3.89 5.20
CA HIS A 183 0.69 -4.97 4.63
C HIS A 183 1.59 -5.63 5.67
N ALA A 184 2.24 -4.84 6.53
CA ALA A 184 3.14 -5.37 7.56
C ALA A 184 2.43 -6.24 8.60
N ILE A 185 1.09 -6.19 8.70
CA ILE A 185 0.27 -7.03 9.60
C ILE A 185 -0.55 -8.10 8.87
N GLY A 186 -0.31 -8.29 7.57
CA GLY A 186 -0.87 -9.42 6.82
C GLY A 186 -2.10 -9.08 5.97
N LEU A 187 -2.38 -7.80 5.73
CA LEU A 187 -3.40 -7.39 4.78
C LEU A 187 -2.84 -7.33 3.37
N ASP A 188 -3.59 -7.83 2.41
CA ASP A 188 -3.28 -7.68 1.00
C ASP A 188 -4.16 -6.60 0.38
N HIS A 189 -3.81 -6.18 -0.84
CA HIS A 189 -4.60 -5.23 -1.62
C HIS A 189 -6.07 -5.66 -1.75
N ARG A 190 -6.98 -4.69 -1.69
CA ARG A 190 -8.42 -4.91 -1.79
C ARG A 190 -9.09 -3.78 -2.58
N ARG A 191 -10.17 -4.13 -3.30
CA ARG A 191 -10.97 -3.14 -4.04
C ARG A 191 -11.95 -2.39 -3.12
N GLY A 192 -12.41 -1.23 -3.60
CA GLY A 192 -13.39 -0.37 -2.94
C GLY A 192 -12.77 0.55 -1.88
N VAL A 193 -13.62 1.11 -1.00
CA VAL A 193 -13.21 2.07 0.05
C VAL A 193 -12.45 1.35 1.17
N THR A 194 -11.13 1.23 1.12
CA THR A 194 -10.30 0.47 2.09
C THR A 194 -8.92 1.09 2.17
N VAL A 195 -8.27 1.02 3.33
CA VAL A 195 -6.86 1.43 3.47
C VAL A 195 -5.95 0.64 2.55
N MET A 196 -6.34 -0.59 2.18
CA MET A 196 -5.60 -1.45 1.26
C MET A 196 -5.95 -1.22 -0.21
N TYR A 197 -6.55 -0.08 -0.54
CA TYR A 197 -6.75 0.29 -1.94
C TYR A 197 -5.38 0.50 -2.61
N PRO A 198 -5.08 -0.14 -3.76
CA PRO A 198 -3.70 -0.22 -4.27
C PRO A 198 -3.06 1.11 -4.65
N THR A 199 -3.85 2.11 -5.03
CA THR A 199 -3.34 3.32 -5.67
C THR A 199 -3.74 4.61 -4.98
N GLY A 200 -2.81 5.56 -4.94
CA GLY A 200 -3.08 6.96 -4.56
C GLY A 200 -3.22 7.26 -3.06
N SER A 201 -3.24 6.26 -2.17
CA SER A 201 -3.35 6.44 -0.71
C SER A 201 -4.59 7.27 -0.31
N ILE A 202 -5.73 6.97 -0.94
CA ILE A 202 -6.95 7.78 -0.88
C ILE A 202 -7.81 7.52 0.37
N TYR A 203 -7.74 6.34 0.97
CA TYR A 203 -8.55 5.96 2.12
C TYR A 203 -7.67 5.65 3.35
N SER A 204 -8.12 6.11 4.51
CA SER A 204 -7.59 5.70 5.81
C SER A 204 -8.16 4.34 6.24
N ILE A 205 -7.76 3.80 7.40
CA ILE A 205 -8.27 2.56 7.99
C ILE A 205 -9.80 2.54 8.05
N GLN A 206 -10.41 1.51 7.43
CA GLN A 206 -11.86 1.32 7.43
C GLN A 206 -12.29 0.18 8.36
N PRO A 207 -13.56 0.17 8.85
CA PRO A 207 -14.06 -0.90 9.73
C PRO A 207 -13.87 -2.33 9.17
N LYS A 208 -13.97 -2.50 7.85
CA LYS A 208 -13.72 -3.81 7.21
C LYS A 208 -12.25 -4.25 7.25
N ASP A 209 -11.32 -3.30 7.25
CA ASP A 209 -9.89 -3.59 7.40
C ASP A 209 -9.62 -4.08 8.83
N VAL A 210 -10.20 -3.40 9.81
CA VAL A 210 -10.17 -3.79 11.24
C VAL A 210 -10.76 -5.20 11.45
N ALA A 211 -11.93 -5.48 10.88
CA ALA A 211 -12.57 -6.79 10.99
C ALA A 211 -11.70 -7.90 10.38
N LEU A 212 -11.02 -7.62 9.27
CA LEU A 212 -10.12 -8.56 8.62
C LEU A 212 -8.88 -8.83 9.46
N VAL A 213 -8.24 -7.80 10.02
CA VAL A 213 -7.11 -7.98 10.95
C VAL A 213 -7.53 -8.83 12.15
N LYS A 214 -8.68 -8.53 12.78
CA LYS A 214 -9.20 -9.35 13.89
C LYS A 214 -9.42 -10.80 13.48
N LYS A 215 -9.92 -11.05 12.26
CA LYS A 215 -10.08 -12.41 11.72
C LYS A 215 -8.72 -13.11 11.53
N ILE A 216 -7.73 -12.41 10.99
CA ILE A 216 -6.37 -12.92 10.77
C ILE A 216 -5.73 -13.33 12.11
N TYR A 217 -5.91 -12.55 13.17
CA TYR A 217 -5.28 -12.79 14.47
C TYR A 217 -6.16 -13.52 15.49
N LYS A 218 -7.33 -14.02 15.09
CA LYS A 218 -8.21 -14.80 15.97
C LYS A 218 -7.45 -16.06 16.46
N GLY A 219 -7.35 -16.22 17.78
CA GLY A 219 -6.66 -17.35 18.41
C GLY A 219 -5.12 -17.25 18.45
N ARG A 220 -4.55 -16.10 18.06
CA ARG A 220 -3.11 -15.83 18.17
C ARG A 220 -2.81 -15.07 19.46
N HIS A 221 -2.09 -15.71 20.40
CA HIS A 221 -1.85 -15.22 21.77
C HIS A 221 -0.38 -15.15 22.17
#